data_AF-A0A357JCB5-F1
#
_entry.id   AF-A0A357JCB5-F1
#
_cell.length_a   1.000
_cell.length_b   1.000
_cell.length_c   1.000
_cell.angle_alpha   90.00
_cell.angle_beta   90.00
_cell.angle_gamma   90.00
#
_symmetry.space_group_name_H-M   'P 1'
#
loop_
_entity.id
_entity.type
_entity.pdbx_description
1 polymer ?
#
loop_
_entity_poly.entity_id
_entity_poly.type
_entity_poly.pdbx_seq_one_letter_code
_entity_poly.pdbx_strand_id
1 'polypeptide(L)'
;SLNYHEYENIYRKEELSKINNEKNKIIDEINKATSLDDLNNINLNTYNNLLNNSKTDSNYLMSEILKYNIDSSWDLVNEHRDQMKLNDDYTITTYDDGYALDTSLYSLDNLNLAFSINTNNYVTFAGVLLVNENSSKDGLNGYGIFANRASDHEWYQVWYLENAYGTNNNAKYQYIGGWVYTDSYPNGKVTNNMIKVSINDDTLIIYKLEDYNKYLENAKQCKVDLTFNGLYKTSETYHFGIISWSNGGNSFNFELGYIANKTPISGNEKAKDIFNKEINKLDYSICSKEQIEKINNKKDELNNLDINSEGYYSKAFETLNYINNEITLAITNLKNSINEYIKNFNLTLYRDKEKETINGYFSSLKTFINTSNDYNKINKLFIETKENIDTLKTDEDYKKIEEEIKNNLDLAKKNKINQLVLPSINDYRQEEIDKFNSKIEELTNSINALNDIDEVNNFDISSYTDLVNTSKNNAQHTLDEIINANILAKWSLVNDHKAQMTYDNQNEITTH
;
A
#
# COMPACT_ATOMS: atom_id res chain seq x y z
N SER A 1 51.48 -8.91 1.46
CA SER A 1 50.18 -8.80 2.16
C SER A 1 49.93 -7.33 2.43
N LEU A 2 48.72 -6.83 2.17
CA LEU A 2 48.33 -5.46 2.53
C LEU A 2 48.55 -5.27 4.04
N ASN A 3 49.25 -4.22 4.44
CA ASN A 3 49.49 -3.85 5.84
C ASN A 3 48.19 -3.35 6.50
N TYR A 4 47.18 -4.21 6.65
CA TYR A 4 45.96 -3.89 7.42
C TYR A 4 46.20 -3.90 8.94
N HIS A 5 47.44 -4.20 9.37
CA HIS A 5 47.80 -4.41 10.78
C HIS A 5 47.95 -3.13 11.62
N GLU A 6 47.73 -1.94 11.05
CA GLU A 6 47.93 -0.70 11.79
C GLU A 6 46.75 -0.36 12.72
N TYR A 7 45.56 -0.91 12.46
CA TYR A 7 44.35 -0.61 13.24
C TYR A 7 43.63 -1.89 13.65
N GLU A 8 43.83 -2.37 14.87
CA GLU A 8 43.07 -3.50 15.44
C GLU A 8 41.55 -3.22 15.46
N ASN A 9 41.18 -1.95 15.55
CA ASN A 9 39.78 -1.51 15.62
C ASN A 9 39.06 -1.48 14.25
N ILE A 10 39.66 -2.02 13.18
CA ILE A 10 38.90 -2.34 11.95
C ILE A 10 37.90 -3.48 12.17
N TYR A 11 38.08 -4.28 13.22
CA TYR A 11 37.18 -5.37 13.59
C TYR A 11 36.20 -4.89 14.66
N ARG A 12 34.98 -5.44 14.64
CA ARG A 12 34.02 -5.26 15.75
C ARG A 12 34.50 -5.97 17.01
N LYS A 13 34.00 -5.52 18.16
CA LYS A 13 34.42 -5.98 19.50
C LYS A 13 34.47 -7.51 19.62
N GLU A 14 33.47 -8.21 19.08
CA GLU A 14 33.34 -9.66 19.16
C GLU A 14 34.38 -10.40 18.30
N GLU A 15 34.65 -9.91 17.09
CA GLU A 15 35.69 -10.45 16.21
C GLU A 15 37.09 -10.14 16.77
N LEU A 16 37.29 -8.90 17.21
CA LEU A 16 38.54 -8.46 17.80
C LEU A 16 38.88 -9.22 19.09
N SER A 17 37.89 -9.54 19.92
CA SER A 17 38.13 -10.34 21.13
C SER A 17 38.66 -11.74 20.79
N LYS A 18 38.20 -12.38 19.72
CA LYS A 18 38.70 -13.70 19.28
C LYS A 18 40.14 -13.58 18.80
N ILE A 19 40.42 -12.58 17.97
CA ILE A 19 41.75 -12.30 17.44
C ILE A 19 42.73 -12.03 18.60
N ASN A 20 42.35 -11.18 19.54
CA ASN A 20 43.18 -10.81 20.70
C ASN A 20 43.43 -11.98 21.65
N ASN A 21 42.42 -12.84 21.87
CA ASN A 21 42.61 -14.04 22.67
C ASN A 21 43.66 -14.98 22.06
N GLU A 22 43.62 -15.20 20.75
CA GLU A 22 44.61 -16.04 20.07
C GLU A 22 45.99 -15.37 20.00
N LYS A 23 46.03 -14.06 19.75
CA LYS A 23 47.26 -13.25 19.81
C LYS A 23 47.95 -13.40 21.17
N ASN A 24 47.19 -13.31 22.26
CA ASN A 24 47.73 -13.44 23.62
C ASN A 24 48.28 -14.85 23.89
N LYS A 25 47.64 -15.91 23.40
CA LYS A 25 48.20 -17.27 23.49
C LYS A 25 49.53 -17.41 22.77
N ILE A 26 49.65 -16.84 21.57
CA ILE A 26 50.89 -16.83 20.80
C ILE A 26 51.98 -16.06 21.55
N ILE A 27 51.66 -14.90 22.12
CA ILE A 27 52.59 -14.13 22.95
C ILE A 27 53.06 -14.94 24.16
N ASP A 28 52.15 -15.66 24.83
CA ASP A 28 52.49 -16.53 25.95
C ASP A 28 53.39 -17.70 25.54
N GLU A 29 53.21 -18.27 24.35
CA GLU A 29 54.10 -19.29 23.78
C GLU A 29 55.49 -18.72 23.48
N ILE A 30 55.55 -17.54 22.87
CA ILE A 30 56.81 -16.82 22.62
C ILE A 30 57.57 -16.56 23.93
N ASN A 31 56.87 -16.09 24.97
CA ASN A 31 57.47 -15.78 26.26
C ASN A 31 57.97 -17.03 27.01
N LYS A 32 57.43 -18.22 26.70
CA LYS A 32 57.87 -19.51 27.27
C LYS A 32 59.00 -20.16 26.48
N ALA A 33 59.24 -19.73 25.25
CA ALA A 33 60.28 -20.30 24.39
C ALA A 33 61.68 -20.08 25.00
N THR A 34 62.47 -21.14 25.10
CA THR A 34 63.83 -21.10 25.66
C THR A 34 64.93 -21.31 24.61
N SER A 35 64.52 -21.66 23.39
CA SER A 35 65.40 -21.93 22.26
C SER A 35 64.85 -21.36 20.95
N LEU A 36 65.71 -21.26 19.95
CA LEU A 36 65.30 -20.88 18.59
C LEU A 36 64.36 -21.93 17.97
N ASP A 37 64.55 -23.21 18.31
CA ASP A 37 63.68 -24.29 17.83
C ASP A 37 62.28 -24.18 18.43
N ASP A 38 62.14 -23.77 19.70
CA ASP A 38 60.83 -23.49 20.32
C ASP A 38 60.10 -22.38 19.55
N LEU A 39 60.80 -21.29 19.22
CA LEU A 39 60.24 -20.17 18.45
C LEU A 39 59.81 -20.59 17.03
N ASN A 40 60.64 -21.39 16.35
CA ASN A 40 60.36 -21.86 14.99
C ASN A 40 59.16 -22.83 14.94
N ASN A 41 58.80 -23.46 16.06
CA ASN A 41 57.67 -24.39 16.17
C ASN A 41 56.35 -23.71 16.55
N ILE A 42 56.34 -22.41 16.85
CA ILE A 42 55.11 -21.67 17.17
C ILE A 42 54.20 -21.62 15.94
N ASN A 43 52.97 -22.11 16.09
CA ASN A 43 52.03 -22.25 15.00
C ASN A 43 51.12 -21.01 14.88
N LEU A 44 51.29 -20.25 13.80
CA LEU A 44 50.50 -19.05 13.52
C LEU A 44 49.23 -19.32 12.69
N ASN A 45 48.95 -20.58 12.32
CA ASN A 45 47.85 -20.90 11.40
C ASN A 45 46.49 -20.47 11.95
N THR A 46 46.20 -20.71 13.22
CA THR A 46 44.92 -20.31 13.84
C THR A 46 44.74 -18.79 13.80
N TYR A 47 45.77 -18.04 14.19
CA TYR A 47 45.73 -16.57 14.18
C TYR A 47 45.60 -16.00 12.77
N ASN A 48 46.36 -16.52 11.80
CA ASN A 48 46.25 -16.11 10.41
C ASN A 48 44.86 -16.44 9.84
N ASN A 49 44.31 -17.60 10.20
CA ASN A 49 42.95 -17.98 9.80
C ASN A 49 41.89 -17.04 10.41
N LEU A 50 42.03 -16.62 11.66
CA LEU A 50 41.14 -15.64 12.27
C LEU A 50 41.21 -14.30 11.53
N LEU A 51 42.41 -13.75 11.31
CA LEU A 51 42.59 -12.48 10.59
C LEU A 51 41.99 -12.49 9.19
N ASN A 52 42.15 -13.61 8.46
CA ASN A 52 41.69 -13.73 7.07
C ASN A 52 40.18 -13.97 6.93
N ASN A 53 39.52 -14.53 7.96
CA ASN A 53 38.10 -14.92 7.89
C ASN A 53 37.18 -14.07 8.78
N SER A 54 37.72 -13.32 9.74
CA SER A 54 36.96 -12.39 10.54
C SER A 54 36.47 -11.22 9.69
N LYS A 55 35.21 -10.82 9.92
CA LYS A 55 34.61 -9.68 9.25
C LYS A 55 35.07 -8.37 9.89
N THR A 56 35.44 -7.41 9.07
CA THR A 56 35.70 -6.04 9.50
C THR A 56 34.38 -5.30 9.76
N ASP A 57 34.44 -4.19 10.49
CA ASP A 57 33.31 -3.29 10.67
C ASP A 57 32.79 -2.77 9.33
N SER A 58 33.66 -2.51 8.34
CA SER A 58 33.23 -2.17 6.99
C SER A 58 32.36 -3.28 6.36
N ASN A 59 32.72 -4.57 6.52
CA ASN A 59 31.89 -5.65 5.99
C ASN A 59 30.49 -5.67 6.62
N TYR A 60 30.40 -5.46 7.94
CA TYR A 60 29.12 -5.39 8.62
C TYR A 60 28.32 -4.16 8.21
N LEU A 61 28.94 -2.98 8.27
CA LEU A 61 28.35 -1.69 7.95
C LEU A 61 27.75 -1.68 6.53
N MET A 62 28.49 -2.20 5.55
CA MET A 62 27.98 -2.30 4.20
C MET A 62 26.76 -3.24 4.09
N SER A 63 26.75 -4.33 4.86
CA SER A 63 25.59 -5.24 4.89
C SER A 63 24.39 -4.61 5.59
N GLU A 64 24.59 -3.86 6.68
CA GLU A 64 23.54 -3.18 7.44
C GLU A 64 22.91 -2.09 6.60
N ILE A 65 23.73 -1.17 6.06
CA ILE A 65 23.24 -0.08 5.24
C ILE A 65 22.65 -0.62 3.94
N LEU A 66 23.43 -1.29 3.08
CA LEU A 66 22.97 -1.58 1.71
C LEU A 66 22.05 -2.79 1.62
N LYS A 67 22.37 -3.90 2.30
CA LYS A 67 21.63 -5.17 2.13
C LYS A 67 20.38 -5.24 3.00
N TYR A 68 20.48 -4.81 4.25
CA TYR A 68 19.36 -4.86 5.18
C TYR A 68 18.54 -3.57 5.19
N ASN A 69 18.97 -2.53 4.46
CA ASN A 69 18.30 -1.24 4.38
C ASN A 69 18.11 -0.61 5.78
N ILE A 70 19.14 -0.74 6.62
CA ILE A 70 19.12 -0.24 7.99
C ILE A 70 19.81 1.11 8.01
N ASP A 71 19.00 2.13 8.25
CA ASP A 71 19.44 3.51 8.32
C ASP A 71 19.07 4.14 9.67
N SER A 72 19.55 5.38 9.86
CA SER A 72 19.11 6.27 10.93
C SER A 72 17.58 6.34 11.03
N SER A 73 17.05 6.60 12.23
CA SER A 73 15.60 6.75 12.44
C SER A 73 15.06 8.12 12.04
N TRP A 74 15.90 9.00 11.47
CA TRP A 74 15.49 10.35 11.10
C TRP A 74 14.63 10.29 9.83
N ASP A 75 13.44 10.92 9.88
CA ASP A 75 12.48 10.88 8.77
C ASP A 75 13.10 11.38 7.46
N LEU A 76 13.88 12.45 7.51
CA LEU A 76 14.64 12.99 6.38
C LEU A 76 15.59 11.94 5.76
N VAL A 77 16.26 11.15 6.59
CA VAL A 77 17.19 10.11 6.10
C VAL A 77 16.42 9.01 5.38
N ASN A 78 15.25 8.61 5.89
CA ASN A 78 14.42 7.60 5.24
C ASN A 78 13.92 8.08 3.86
N GLU A 79 13.49 9.35 3.76
CA GLU A 79 13.04 9.93 2.48
C GLU A 79 14.14 9.94 1.41
N HIS A 80 15.36 10.35 1.77
CA HIS A 80 16.48 10.36 0.85
C HIS A 80 17.06 8.96 0.59
N ARG A 81 16.89 8.03 1.52
CA ARG A 81 17.27 6.64 1.31
C ARG A 81 16.45 5.98 0.21
N ASP A 82 15.15 6.29 0.13
CA ASP A 82 14.27 5.77 -0.92
C ASP A 82 14.70 6.22 -2.34
N GLN A 83 15.54 7.26 -2.43
CA GLN A 83 16.16 7.68 -3.69
C GLN A 83 17.34 6.81 -4.08
N MET A 84 17.87 5.96 -3.19
CA MET A 84 18.97 5.03 -3.46
C MET A 84 18.46 3.63 -3.79
N LYS A 85 18.91 3.10 -4.92
CA LYS A 85 18.71 1.71 -5.33
C LYS A 85 20.04 0.97 -5.31
N LEU A 86 20.09 -0.11 -4.53
CA LEU A 86 21.12 -1.13 -4.68
C LEU A 86 20.72 -2.09 -5.82
N ASN A 87 21.55 -2.19 -6.84
CA ASN A 87 21.36 -3.14 -7.93
C ASN A 87 21.92 -4.52 -7.56
N ASP A 88 21.53 -5.56 -8.32
CA ASP A 88 21.97 -6.96 -8.10
C ASP A 88 23.49 -7.14 -8.20
N ASP A 89 24.17 -6.24 -8.91
CA ASP A 89 25.64 -6.20 -9.03
C ASP A 89 26.33 -5.36 -7.94
N TYR A 90 25.58 -5.01 -6.88
CA TYR A 90 26.00 -4.16 -5.76
C TYR A 90 26.38 -2.71 -6.15
N THR A 91 26.05 -2.27 -7.37
CA THR A 91 26.14 -0.84 -7.70
C THR A 91 25.00 -0.07 -7.06
N ILE A 92 25.30 1.16 -6.66
CA ILE A 92 24.35 2.15 -6.17
C ILE A 92 23.95 3.02 -7.36
N THR A 93 22.65 3.10 -7.61
CA THR A 93 22.06 4.08 -8.53
C THR A 93 21.12 4.95 -7.72
N THR A 94 21.08 6.25 -8.00
CA THR A 94 20.10 7.12 -7.35
C THR A 94 19.10 7.68 -8.35
N TYR A 95 17.83 7.74 -7.97
CA TYR A 95 16.77 8.36 -8.77
C TYR A 95 16.89 9.88 -8.77
N ASP A 96 17.34 10.41 -7.63
CA ASP A 96 17.68 11.81 -7.40
C ASP A 96 18.86 11.88 -6.42
N ASP A 97 18.88 12.88 -5.56
CA ASP A 97 19.76 12.99 -4.40
C ASP A 97 19.43 11.96 -3.31
N GLY A 98 20.38 11.05 -3.05
CA GLY A 98 20.20 9.94 -2.12
C GLY A 98 21.37 9.74 -1.18
N TYR A 99 21.06 9.53 0.10
CA TYR A 99 22.04 9.15 1.11
C TYR A 99 21.47 8.16 2.11
N ALA A 100 22.39 7.43 2.73
CA ALA A 100 22.13 6.37 3.68
C ALA A 100 23.05 6.57 4.88
N LEU A 101 22.51 6.57 6.09
CA LEU A 101 23.27 6.85 7.32
C LEU A 101 23.20 5.66 8.27
N ASP A 102 24.36 5.27 8.77
CA ASP A 102 24.49 4.33 9.87
C ASP A 102 23.89 4.87 11.18
N THR A 103 23.50 3.98 12.06
CA THR A 103 23.07 4.31 13.43
C THR A 103 24.22 4.38 14.43
N SER A 104 25.41 3.85 14.11
CA SER A 104 26.57 3.95 15.00
C SER A 104 27.20 5.34 15.01
N LEU A 105 27.79 5.68 16.15
CA LEU A 105 28.54 6.91 16.36
C LEU A 105 30.04 6.64 16.27
N TYR A 106 30.73 7.41 15.42
CA TYR A 106 32.16 7.37 15.19
C TYR A 106 32.78 8.65 15.75
N SER A 107 33.85 8.53 16.54
CA SER A 107 34.58 9.71 16.99
C SER A 107 35.51 10.19 15.88
N LEU A 108 35.72 11.49 15.74
CA LEU A 108 36.74 12.01 14.81
C LEU A 108 38.17 11.87 15.36
N ASP A 109 38.32 11.67 16.67
CA ASP A 109 39.61 11.35 17.26
C ASP A 109 40.03 9.94 16.81
N ASN A 110 41.10 9.89 16.00
CA ASN A 110 41.66 8.67 15.41
C ASN A 110 40.69 7.86 14.53
N LEU A 111 39.82 8.53 13.77
CA LEU A 111 38.99 7.87 12.75
C LEU A 111 39.81 7.59 11.50
N ASN A 112 39.81 6.34 11.06
CA ASN A 112 40.52 5.94 9.85
C ASN A 112 39.57 5.15 8.97
N LEU A 113 39.43 5.55 7.71
CA LEU A 113 38.62 4.82 6.75
C LEU A 113 39.27 4.81 5.38
N ALA A 114 38.92 3.82 4.57
CA ALA A 114 39.31 3.78 3.16
C ALA A 114 38.10 3.46 2.30
N PHE A 115 37.90 4.25 1.25
CA PHE A 115 36.79 4.05 0.32
C PHE A 115 37.18 4.40 -1.11
N SER A 116 36.37 3.91 -2.05
CA SER A 116 36.42 4.34 -3.46
C SER A 116 35.03 4.48 -4.06
N ILE A 117 34.95 5.35 -5.06
CA ILE A 117 33.82 5.44 -5.99
C ILE A 117 34.25 4.79 -7.30
N ASN A 118 33.72 3.61 -7.57
CA ASN A 118 34.10 2.78 -8.71
C ASN A 118 33.09 2.98 -9.85
N THR A 119 33.47 3.76 -10.87
CA THR A 119 32.68 3.99 -12.07
C THR A 119 33.54 4.54 -13.21
N ASN A 120 33.08 4.34 -14.45
CA ASN A 120 33.69 4.94 -15.64
C ASN A 120 33.02 6.27 -16.02
N ASN A 121 31.85 6.56 -15.49
CA ASN A 121 31.07 7.78 -15.77
C ASN A 121 31.62 9.00 -15.01
N TYR A 122 31.11 10.18 -15.35
CA TYR A 122 31.26 11.37 -14.52
C TYR A 122 30.45 11.23 -13.23
N VAL A 123 30.94 11.85 -12.17
CA VAL A 123 30.33 11.82 -10.84
C VAL A 123 30.42 13.21 -10.24
N THR A 124 29.29 13.79 -9.84
CA THR A 124 29.31 15.15 -9.27
C THR A 124 29.71 15.14 -7.79
N PHE A 125 28.90 14.52 -6.94
CA PHE A 125 29.19 14.39 -5.52
C PHE A 125 28.81 12.98 -5.05
N ALA A 126 29.77 12.06 -5.03
CA ALA A 126 29.57 10.75 -4.39
C ALA A 126 30.68 10.46 -3.41
N GLY A 127 30.36 9.86 -2.28
CA GLY A 127 31.36 9.63 -1.24
C GLY A 127 30.73 9.30 0.10
N VAL A 128 31.37 9.82 1.14
CA VAL A 128 30.99 9.54 2.53
C VAL A 128 30.51 10.79 3.25
N LEU A 129 29.61 10.58 4.19
CA LEU A 129 29.12 11.56 5.15
C LEU A 129 29.63 11.21 6.55
N LEU A 130 29.97 12.26 7.31
CA LEU A 130 30.19 12.21 8.76
C LEU A 130 29.30 13.29 9.37
N VAL A 131 28.08 12.91 9.77
CA VAL A 131 26.99 13.87 10.04
C VAL A 131 26.18 13.51 11.28
N ASN A 132 25.54 14.52 11.85
CA ASN A 132 24.53 14.41 12.91
C ASN A 132 23.24 15.09 12.47
N GLU A 133 22.14 14.76 13.15
CA GLU A 133 20.87 15.45 12.97
C GLU A 133 21.02 16.92 13.35
N ASN A 134 20.48 17.83 12.54
CA ASN A 134 20.35 19.22 12.95
C ASN A 134 19.38 19.32 14.14
N SER A 135 19.54 20.36 14.98
CA SER A 135 18.67 20.60 16.13
C SER A 135 17.18 20.70 15.79
N SER A 136 16.86 21.15 14.57
CA SER A 136 15.49 21.26 14.05
C SER A 136 14.95 19.93 13.49
N LYS A 137 15.76 18.87 13.47
CA LYS A 137 15.43 17.51 12.98
C LYS A 137 15.02 17.40 11.52
N ASP A 138 15.39 18.41 10.73
CA ASP A 138 15.01 18.51 9.33
C ASP A 138 16.22 18.62 8.41
N GLY A 139 17.46 18.63 8.91
CA GLY A 139 18.68 18.70 8.10
C GLY A 139 19.87 17.97 8.75
N LEU A 140 21.02 18.00 8.07
CA LEU A 140 22.27 17.37 8.50
C LEU A 140 23.35 18.40 8.85
N ASN A 141 24.07 18.15 9.93
CA ASN A 141 25.25 18.93 10.36
C ASN A 141 26.49 18.05 10.36
N GLY A 142 27.60 18.50 9.78
CA GLY A 142 28.86 17.76 9.82
C GLY A 142 29.70 17.96 8.58
N TYR A 143 30.19 16.85 8.01
CA TYR A 143 31.15 16.88 6.91
C TYR A 143 30.78 15.90 5.80
N GLY A 144 31.07 16.30 4.57
CA GLY A 144 31.00 15.45 3.39
C GLY A 144 32.35 15.35 2.71
N ILE A 145 32.75 14.14 2.31
CA ILE A 145 33.98 13.86 1.59
C ILE A 145 33.59 13.23 0.26
N PHE A 146 33.72 13.98 -0.83
CA PHE A 146 33.13 13.64 -2.12
C PHE A 146 34.19 13.45 -3.20
N ALA A 147 34.07 12.39 -3.99
CA ALA A 147 34.65 12.34 -5.32
C ALA A 147 33.80 13.20 -6.27
N ASN A 148 34.48 14.08 -7.00
CA ASN A 148 33.90 14.92 -8.04
C ASN A 148 34.75 14.78 -9.31
N ARG A 149 34.14 14.33 -10.39
CA ARG A 149 34.76 14.01 -11.66
C ARG A 149 33.88 14.53 -12.79
N ALA A 150 34.44 15.45 -13.56
CA ALA A 150 33.87 15.95 -14.81
C ALA A 150 34.94 15.90 -15.92
N SER A 151 34.62 16.45 -17.09
CA SER A 151 35.53 16.49 -18.23
C SER A 151 36.77 17.36 -18.02
N ASP A 152 36.66 18.38 -17.17
CA ASP A 152 37.65 19.44 -16.97
C ASP A 152 38.29 19.40 -15.58
N HIS A 153 37.82 18.53 -14.68
CA HIS A 153 38.34 18.42 -13.32
C HIS A 153 38.10 17.06 -12.68
N GLU A 154 39.02 16.69 -11.79
CA GLU A 154 38.92 15.51 -10.92
C GLU A 154 39.39 15.89 -9.50
N TRP A 155 38.48 15.88 -8.53
CA TRP A 155 38.72 16.32 -7.15
C TRP A 155 38.18 15.32 -6.12
N TYR A 156 38.89 15.20 -5.00
CA TYR A 156 38.26 14.86 -3.73
C TYR A 156 37.98 16.16 -3.00
N GLN A 157 36.72 16.45 -2.67
CA GLN A 157 36.32 17.68 -2.00
C GLN A 157 35.82 17.38 -0.59
N VAL A 158 36.22 18.22 0.36
CA VAL A 158 35.74 18.18 1.74
C VAL A 158 34.89 19.42 1.99
N TRP A 159 33.67 19.19 2.45
CA TRP A 159 32.67 20.21 2.69
C TRP A 159 32.21 20.17 4.14
N TYR A 160 32.05 21.34 4.75
CA TYR A 160 31.28 21.52 5.96
C TYR A 160 29.80 21.70 5.59
N LEU A 161 28.94 21.02 6.36
CA LEU A 161 27.50 20.95 6.19
C LEU A 161 26.84 21.52 7.45
N GLU A 162 25.97 22.51 7.28
CA GLU A 162 25.11 23.03 8.34
C GLU A 162 23.68 23.12 7.81
N ASN A 163 22.77 22.42 8.49
CA ASN A 163 21.40 22.24 8.06
C ASN A 163 21.28 21.79 6.59
N ALA A 164 22.23 20.97 6.14
CA ALA A 164 22.24 20.45 4.78
C ALA A 164 20.97 19.62 4.56
N TYR A 165 20.37 19.76 3.38
CA TYR A 165 19.13 19.07 2.97
C TYR A 165 17.89 19.43 3.81
N GLY A 166 17.99 20.48 4.62
CA GLY A 166 16.87 21.06 5.34
C GLY A 166 15.82 21.71 4.45
N THR A 167 14.56 21.60 4.85
CA THR A 167 13.41 22.20 4.14
C THR A 167 13.30 23.71 4.32
N ASN A 168 13.93 24.24 5.37
CA ASN A 168 14.11 25.65 5.65
C ASN A 168 15.36 26.15 4.91
N ASN A 169 15.21 27.22 4.10
CA ASN A 169 16.20 27.81 3.19
C ASN A 169 17.51 28.35 3.84
N ASN A 170 17.90 27.85 5.00
CA ASN A 170 19.10 28.23 5.75
C ASN A 170 20.23 27.20 5.62
N ALA A 171 20.12 26.24 4.70
CA ALA A 171 21.16 25.25 4.44
C ALA A 171 22.47 25.93 4.01
N LYS A 172 23.58 25.50 4.58
CA LYS A 172 24.92 26.02 4.29
C LYS A 172 25.86 24.89 3.91
N TYR A 173 26.51 25.08 2.77
CA TYR A 173 27.53 24.20 2.23
C TYR A 173 28.80 25.02 2.06
N GLN A 174 29.83 24.73 2.85
CA GLN A 174 31.11 25.42 2.77
C GLN A 174 32.20 24.45 2.31
N TYR A 175 32.81 24.72 1.15
CA TYR A 175 34.03 24.02 0.75
C TYR A 175 35.15 24.43 1.70
N ILE A 176 35.77 23.45 2.37
CA ILE A 176 36.81 23.68 3.39
C ILE A 176 38.18 23.14 2.98
N GLY A 177 38.26 22.39 1.89
CA GLY A 177 39.51 21.90 1.33
C GLY A 177 39.30 20.64 0.51
N GLY A 178 40.38 20.05 0.05
CA GLY A 178 40.32 18.84 -0.76
C GLY A 178 41.52 18.68 -1.67
N TRP A 179 41.54 17.56 -2.38
CA TRP A 179 42.65 17.18 -3.21
C TRP A 179 42.29 17.24 -4.69
N VAL A 180 43.00 18.10 -5.41
CA VAL A 180 42.96 18.15 -6.88
C VAL A 180 43.81 17.03 -7.46
N TYR A 181 43.20 16.12 -8.23
CA TYR A 181 43.90 15.16 -9.05
C TYR A 181 44.40 15.89 -10.30
N THR A 182 45.72 15.90 -10.47
CA THR A 182 46.39 16.57 -11.58
C THR A 182 47.20 15.54 -12.36
N ASP A 183 47.51 15.86 -13.61
CA ASP A 183 48.38 15.04 -14.47
C ASP A 183 49.76 14.77 -13.84
N SER A 184 50.17 15.61 -12.87
CA SER A 184 51.47 15.51 -12.21
C SER A 184 51.46 14.60 -10.97
N TYR A 185 50.41 14.64 -10.14
CA TYR A 185 50.12 13.64 -9.10
C TYR A 185 48.85 14.02 -8.28
N PRO A 186 48.01 13.05 -7.89
CA PRO A 186 48.06 11.65 -8.29
C PRO A 186 47.65 11.53 -9.76
N ASN A 187 48.54 10.97 -10.58
CA ASN A 187 48.35 10.84 -12.03
C ASN A 187 47.35 9.70 -12.27
N GLY A 188 46.07 10.05 -12.24
CA GLY A 188 44.98 9.09 -12.30
C GLY A 188 43.63 9.77 -12.13
N LYS A 189 42.61 8.95 -11.89
CA LYS A 189 41.24 9.41 -11.71
C LYS A 189 40.84 9.37 -10.24
N VAL A 190 39.95 10.25 -9.81
CA VAL A 190 39.35 10.14 -8.46
C VAL A 190 38.48 8.90 -8.35
N THR A 191 37.84 8.49 -9.45
CA THR A 191 37.08 7.23 -9.53
C THR A 191 37.99 6.02 -9.77
N ASN A 192 37.54 4.83 -9.36
CA ASN A 192 38.28 3.55 -9.44
C ASN A 192 39.62 3.58 -8.70
N ASN A 193 39.75 4.44 -7.69
CA ASN A 193 40.94 4.60 -6.88
C ASN A 193 40.54 4.67 -5.41
N MET A 194 41.11 3.80 -4.59
CA MET A 194 40.86 3.79 -3.14
C MET A 194 41.69 4.85 -2.44
N ILE A 195 41.02 5.69 -1.68
CA ILE A 195 41.65 6.70 -0.83
C ILE A 195 41.56 6.28 0.62
N LYS A 196 42.59 6.65 1.39
CA LYS A 196 42.57 6.62 2.84
C LYS A 196 42.23 8.01 3.34
N VAL A 197 41.31 8.07 4.29
CA VAL A 197 41.03 9.25 5.10
C VAL A 197 41.43 8.94 6.53
N SER A 198 42.32 9.77 7.09
CA SER A 198 42.66 9.78 8.51
C SER A 198 42.11 11.07 9.12
N ILE A 199 41.38 10.98 10.22
CA ILE A 199 40.91 12.14 10.97
C ILE A 199 41.44 12.02 12.39
N ASN A 200 42.00 13.12 12.87
CA ASN A 200 42.42 13.27 14.25
C ASN A 200 41.94 14.63 14.74
N ASP A 201 40.92 14.63 15.57
CA ASP A 201 40.20 15.81 16.06
C ASP A 201 39.68 16.70 14.92
N ASP A 202 40.33 17.83 14.67
CA ASP A 202 39.96 18.85 13.69
C ASP A 202 40.67 18.69 12.34
N THR A 203 41.61 17.74 12.22
CA THR A 203 42.44 17.61 11.03
C THR A 203 42.07 16.36 10.27
N LEU A 204 41.61 16.53 9.04
CA LEU A 204 41.38 15.47 8.07
C LEU A 204 42.55 15.39 7.10
N ILE A 205 43.03 14.18 6.84
CA ILE A 205 44.12 13.91 5.90
C ILE A 205 43.69 12.85 4.88
N ILE A 206 43.86 13.17 3.60
CA ILE A 206 43.58 12.27 2.48
C ILE A 206 44.89 11.76 1.88
N TYR A 207 44.98 10.45 1.68
CA TYR A 207 46.07 9.76 0.97
C TYR A 207 45.49 8.89 -0.15
N LYS A 208 46.27 8.67 -1.21
CA LYS A 208 46.04 7.52 -2.09
C LYS A 208 46.43 6.27 -1.31
N LEU A 209 45.53 5.30 -1.14
CA LEU A 209 45.78 4.15 -0.26
C LEU A 209 47.01 3.33 -0.67
N GLU A 210 47.21 3.14 -1.98
CA GLU A 210 48.39 2.46 -2.53
C GLU A 210 49.71 3.11 -2.09
N ASP A 211 49.77 4.45 -2.13
CA ASP A 211 50.98 5.18 -1.76
C ASP A 211 51.17 5.20 -0.24
N TYR A 212 50.09 5.32 0.54
CA TYR A 212 50.15 5.16 1.99
C TYR A 212 50.70 3.79 2.37
N ASN A 213 50.26 2.71 1.73
CA ASN A 213 50.76 1.36 2.03
C ASN A 213 52.27 1.19 1.76
N LYS A 214 52.86 2.04 0.90
CA LYS A 214 54.29 1.99 0.55
C LYS A 214 55.14 2.97 1.37
N TYR A 215 54.62 4.16 1.63
CA TYR A 215 55.39 5.27 2.21
C TYR A 215 54.88 5.71 3.60
N LEU A 216 53.77 5.14 4.06
CA LEU A 216 53.08 5.47 5.31
C LEU A 216 52.80 6.99 5.39
N GLU A 217 53.02 7.60 6.55
CA GLU A 217 52.85 9.04 6.78
C GLU A 217 53.72 9.94 5.89
N ASN A 218 54.74 9.39 5.23
CA ASN A 218 55.55 10.12 4.26
C ASN A 218 54.94 10.12 2.84
N ALA A 219 53.83 9.41 2.63
CA ALA A 219 53.08 9.49 1.38
C ALA A 219 52.61 10.93 1.15
N LYS A 220 52.49 11.32 -0.13
CA LYS A 220 51.91 12.61 -0.46
C LYS A 220 50.44 12.63 0.00
N GLN A 221 50.07 13.73 0.64
CA GLN A 221 48.84 13.86 1.39
C GLN A 221 48.20 15.23 1.14
N CYS A 222 46.89 15.29 1.31
CA CYS A 222 46.13 16.54 1.39
C CYS A 222 45.58 16.69 2.80
N LYS A 223 45.92 17.79 3.48
CA LYS A 223 45.42 18.11 4.82
C LYS A 223 44.31 19.15 4.73
N VAL A 224 43.25 18.96 5.48
CA VAL A 224 42.08 19.82 5.55
C VAL A 224 41.77 20.10 7.02
N ASP A 225 41.62 21.37 7.37
CA ASP A 225 41.15 21.82 8.68
C ASP A 225 39.62 21.83 8.69
N LEU A 226 39.04 20.93 9.49
CA LEU A 226 37.59 20.76 9.64
C LEU A 226 36.92 21.95 10.33
N THR A 227 37.65 22.71 11.14
CA THR A 227 37.12 23.92 11.78
C THR A 227 37.10 25.12 10.83
N PHE A 228 37.75 25.02 9.67
CA PHE A 228 37.90 26.10 8.71
C PHE A 228 38.43 27.39 9.36
N ASN A 229 39.65 27.31 9.89
CA ASN A 229 40.33 28.35 10.67
C ASN A 229 39.54 28.75 11.93
N GLY A 230 38.94 27.78 12.62
CA GLY A 230 38.17 28.00 13.86
C GLY A 230 36.76 28.57 13.68
N LEU A 231 36.26 28.68 12.45
CA LEU A 231 34.90 29.18 12.17
C LEU A 231 33.82 28.18 12.58
N TYR A 232 34.09 26.89 12.48
CA TYR A 232 33.16 25.81 12.77
C TYR A 232 33.63 24.96 13.94
N LYS A 233 32.67 24.45 14.71
CA LYS A 233 32.92 23.54 15.83
C LYS A 233 32.73 22.09 15.37
N THR A 234 33.69 21.23 15.72
CA THR A 234 33.55 19.78 15.62
C THR A 234 32.71 19.22 16.78
N SER A 235 31.93 18.18 16.48
CA SER A 235 31.25 17.35 17.49
C SER A 235 32.17 16.21 17.91
N GLU A 236 31.92 15.63 19.08
CA GLU A 236 32.73 14.50 19.59
C GLU A 236 32.54 13.23 18.73
N THR A 237 31.33 13.03 18.22
CA THR A 237 30.94 11.87 17.43
C THR A 237 30.03 12.26 16.25
N TYR A 238 30.01 11.40 15.23
CA TYR A 238 29.24 11.54 14.00
C TYR A 238 28.70 10.19 13.53
N HIS A 239 27.58 10.20 12.81
CA HIS A 239 27.14 9.05 12.04
C HIS A 239 27.90 8.96 10.72
N PHE A 240 28.30 7.74 10.34
CA PHE A 240 28.83 7.47 9.01
C PHE A 240 27.70 7.34 7.99
N GLY A 241 27.91 7.82 6.77
CA GLY A 241 26.96 7.61 5.69
C GLY A 241 27.60 7.51 4.31
N ILE A 242 26.79 7.07 3.36
CA ILE A 242 27.10 7.02 1.93
C ILE A 242 26.16 8.01 1.25
N ILE A 243 26.67 8.74 0.26
CA ILE A 243 25.89 9.74 -0.47
C ILE A 243 26.18 9.71 -1.96
N SER A 244 25.14 10.02 -2.72
CA SER A 244 25.17 10.40 -4.12
C SER A 244 24.28 11.63 -4.30
N TRP A 245 24.87 12.75 -4.69
CA TRP A 245 24.21 14.02 -4.86
C TRP A 245 24.47 14.59 -6.26
N SER A 246 23.40 15.03 -6.93
CA SER A 246 23.36 15.60 -8.27
C SER A 246 24.10 14.72 -9.29
N ASN A 247 23.99 13.40 -9.14
CA ASN A 247 24.72 12.43 -9.95
C ASN A 247 23.98 12.03 -11.24
N GLY A 248 22.81 12.62 -11.49
CA GLY A 248 22.06 12.51 -12.75
C GLY A 248 21.68 11.07 -13.14
N GLY A 249 21.42 10.21 -12.16
CA GLY A 249 21.09 8.80 -12.40
C GLY A 249 22.27 7.90 -12.76
N ASN A 250 23.52 8.39 -12.73
CA ASN A 250 24.68 7.57 -13.02
C ASN A 250 24.99 6.60 -11.88
N SER A 251 25.06 5.31 -12.22
CA SER A 251 25.43 4.27 -11.27
C SER A 251 26.92 4.28 -10.94
N PHE A 252 27.25 3.96 -9.69
CA PHE A 252 28.61 3.69 -9.23
C PHE A 252 28.62 2.56 -8.22
N ASN A 253 29.73 1.86 -8.08
CA ASN A 253 29.94 0.95 -6.97
C ASN A 253 30.69 1.69 -5.86
N PHE A 254 30.12 1.69 -4.65
CA PHE A 254 30.79 2.20 -3.45
C PHE A 254 31.52 1.04 -2.76
N GLU A 255 32.82 1.17 -2.59
CA GLU A 255 33.62 0.20 -1.86
C GLU A 255 34.15 0.85 -0.58
N LEU A 256 33.85 0.24 0.56
CA LEU A 256 34.44 0.58 1.85
C LEU A 256 35.48 -0.48 2.22
N GLY A 257 36.75 -0.18 1.99
CA GLY A 257 37.85 -1.08 2.32
C GLY A 257 37.89 -1.36 3.82
N TYR A 258 37.95 -0.30 4.63
CA TYR A 258 37.86 -0.40 6.09
C TYR A 258 37.31 0.88 6.70
N ILE A 259 36.84 0.75 7.95
CA ILE A 259 36.60 1.85 8.88
C ILE A 259 37.09 1.38 10.24
N ALA A 260 37.84 2.23 10.93
CA ALA A 260 38.42 1.99 12.24
C ALA A 260 38.18 3.22 13.10
N ASN A 261 37.46 3.01 14.20
CA ASN A 261 37.19 4.02 15.21
C ASN A 261 38.13 3.83 16.41
N LYS A 262 38.30 4.85 17.24
CA LYS A 262 39.06 4.74 18.50
C LYS A 262 38.53 3.64 19.42
N THR A 263 37.23 3.42 19.42
CA THR A 263 36.58 2.34 20.17
C THR A 263 35.87 1.40 19.18
N PRO A 264 36.16 0.08 19.21
CA PRO A 264 35.45 -0.90 18.39
C PRO A 264 33.95 -0.88 18.67
N ILE A 265 33.16 -0.95 17.60
CA ILE A 265 31.71 -1.09 17.69
C ILE A 265 31.37 -2.52 18.15
N SER A 266 30.43 -2.67 19.08
CA SER A 266 29.84 -3.99 19.39
C SER A 266 28.83 -4.34 18.31
N GLY A 267 29.11 -5.41 17.57
CA GLY A 267 28.18 -5.93 16.57
C GLY A 267 26.92 -6.48 17.22
N ASN A 268 27.03 -7.14 18.37
CA ASN A 268 25.90 -7.77 19.03
C ASN A 268 24.94 -6.73 19.65
N GLU A 269 25.47 -5.68 20.30
CA GLU A 269 24.65 -4.56 20.79
C GLU A 269 23.95 -3.85 19.63
N LYS A 270 24.68 -3.56 18.55
CA LYS A 270 24.11 -2.96 17.35
C LYS A 270 22.99 -3.81 16.74
N ALA A 271 23.21 -5.12 16.59
CA ALA A 271 22.20 -6.04 16.07
C ALA A 271 20.96 -6.11 16.96
N LYS A 272 21.11 -6.04 18.28
CA LYS A 272 20.00 -5.97 19.24
C LYS A 272 19.20 -4.67 19.09
N ASP A 273 19.88 -3.54 18.96
CA ASP A 273 19.23 -2.23 18.80
C ASP A 273 18.44 -2.18 17.48
N ILE A 274 19.06 -2.64 16.40
CA ILE A 274 18.40 -2.82 15.10
C ILE A 274 17.17 -3.72 15.24
N PHE A 275 17.34 -4.90 15.83
CA PHE A 275 16.25 -5.84 16.02
C PHE A 275 15.08 -5.19 16.74
N ASN A 276 15.33 -4.57 17.90
CA ASN A 276 14.31 -3.91 18.70
C ASN A 276 13.62 -2.77 17.94
N LYS A 277 14.38 -1.94 17.22
CA LYS A 277 13.85 -0.84 16.40
C LYS A 277 12.92 -1.36 15.32
N GLU A 278 13.35 -2.36 14.56
CA GLU A 278 12.58 -2.87 13.42
C GLU A 278 11.35 -3.66 13.86
N ILE A 279 11.43 -4.51 14.90
CA ILE A 279 10.25 -5.25 15.36
C ILE A 279 9.14 -4.34 15.91
N ASN A 280 9.49 -3.15 16.42
CA ASN A 280 8.52 -2.20 16.97
C ASN A 280 7.75 -1.46 15.87
N LYS A 281 8.24 -1.45 14.63
CA LYS A 281 7.54 -0.88 13.47
C LYS A 281 6.48 -1.82 12.89
N LEU A 282 6.51 -3.09 13.28
CA LEU A 282 5.70 -4.14 12.68
C LEU A 282 4.29 -4.19 13.29
N ASP A 283 3.28 -4.22 12.43
CA ASP A 283 1.88 -4.39 12.85
C ASP A 283 1.55 -5.88 13.03
N TYR A 284 1.64 -6.35 14.27
CA TYR A 284 1.30 -7.73 14.63
C TYR A 284 -0.20 -8.02 14.63
N SER A 285 -1.07 -6.99 14.58
CA SER A 285 -2.52 -7.19 14.64
C SER A 285 -3.07 -7.91 13.40
N ILE A 286 -2.31 -7.92 12.30
CA ILE A 286 -2.67 -8.57 11.05
C ILE A 286 -2.38 -10.07 11.05
N CYS A 287 -1.55 -10.55 11.98
CA CYS A 287 -1.12 -11.94 12.04
C CYS A 287 -2.17 -12.83 12.74
N SER A 288 -2.25 -14.10 12.32
CA SER A 288 -3.08 -15.09 13.02
C SER A 288 -2.50 -15.44 14.39
N LYS A 289 -3.32 -16.03 15.28
CA LYS A 289 -2.85 -16.51 16.60
C LYS A 289 -1.67 -17.48 16.50
N GLU A 290 -1.70 -18.38 15.52
CA GLU A 290 -0.63 -19.35 15.28
C GLU A 290 0.67 -18.64 14.83
N GLN A 291 0.56 -17.63 13.98
CA GLN A 291 1.73 -16.85 13.55
C GLN A 291 2.34 -16.05 14.70
N ILE A 292 1.49 -15.46 15.56
CA ILE A 292 1.95 -14.76 16.77
C ILE A 292 2.69 -15.71 17.71
N GLU A 293 2.20 -16.93 17.90
CA GLU A 293 2.89 -17.94 18.71
C GLU A 293 4.27 -18.28 18.14
N LYS A 294 4.37 -18.51 16.82
CA LYS A 294 5.66 -18.75 16.14
C LYS A 294 6.63 -17.56 16.29
N ILE A 295 6.13 -16.34 16.11
CA ILE A 295 6.90 -15.10 16.28
C ILE A 295 7.43 -15.00 17.71
N ASN A 296 6.59 -15.25 18.72
CA ASN A 296 6.99 -15.17 20.12
C ASN A 296 8.05 -16.23 20.46
N ASN A 297 7.87 -17.48 20.01
CA ASN A 297 8.87 -18.52 20.19
C ASN A 297 10.22 -18.12 19.58
N LYS A 298 10.22 -17.49 18.40
CA LYS A 298 11.45 -17.02 17.76
C LYS A 298 12.10 -15.85 18.51
N LYS A 299 11.30 -14.93 19.06
CA LYS A 299 11.79 -13.86 19.95
C LYS A 299 12.42 -14.44 21.21
N ASP A 300 11.81 -15.46 21.80
CA ASP A 300 12.31 -16.11 23.00
C ASP A 300 13.64 -16.84 22.75
N GLU A 301 13.82 -17.48 21.58
CA GLU A 301 15.11 -18.04 21.17
C GLU A 301 16.24 -16.99 21.22
N LEU A 302 15.98 -15.77 20.74
CA LEU A 302 16.96 -14.68 20.74
C LEU A 302 17.15 -14.08 22.13
N ASN A 303 16.07 -13.88 22.88
CA ASN A 303 16.10 -13.28 24.22
C ASN A 303 16.82 -14.17 25.25
N ASN A 304 16.77 -15.49 25.07
CA ASN A 304 17.49 -16.46 25.90
C ASN A 304 18.97 -16.61 25.53
N LEU A 305 19.41 -16.02 24.41
CA LEU A 305 20.80 -16.04 23.98
C LEU A 305 21.58 -14.92 24.68
N ASP A 306 22.74 -15.24 25.27
CA ASP A 306 23.64 -14.22 25.83
C ASP A 306 24.08 -13.26 24.72
N ILE A 307 23.92 -11.96 24.95
CA ILE A 307 24.33 -10.91 24.00
C ILE A 307 25.82 -10.98 23.68
N ASN A 308 26.65 -11.56 24.55
CA ASN A 308 28.08 -11.72 24.30
C ASN A 308 28.41 -13.05 23.59
N SER A 309 27.42 -13.88 23.29
CA SER A 309 27.67 -15.17 22.67
C SER A 309 28.11 -15.03 21.21
N GLU A 310 28.93 -15.98 20.77
CA GLU A 310 29.20 -16.14 19.34
C GLU A 310 27.89 -16.46 18.61
N GLY A 311 27.65 -15.77 17.49
CA GLY A 311 26.47 -15.98 16.66
C GLY A 311 25.24 -15.13 17.03
N TYR A 312 25.27 -14.34 18.11
CA TYR A 312 24.14 -13.46 18.47
C TYR A 312 23.75 -12.52 17.34
N TYR A 313 24.74 -11.83 16.74
CA TYR A 313 24.53 -10.99 15.54
C TYR A 313 23.70 -11.72 14.47
N SER A 314 24.18 -12.88 14.01
CA SER A 314 23.51 -13.65 12.96
C SER A 314 22.11 -14.09 13.37
N LYS A 315 21.92 -14.49 14.64
CA LYS A 315 20.63 -14.93 15.17
C LYS A 315 19.61 -13.79 15.24
N ALA A 316 20.04 -12.57 15.57
CA ALA A 316 19.17 -11.40 15.60
C ALA A 316 18.58 -11.11 14.19
N PHE A 317 19.44 -11.13 13.16
CA PHE A 317 19.00 -10.93 11.77
C PHE A 317 18.18 -12.11 11.22
N GLU A 318 18.52 -13.36 11.57
CA GLU A 318 17.69 -14.54 11.24
C GLU A 318 16.28 -14.37 11.82
N THR A 319 16.19 -13.94 13.08
CA THR A 319 14.92 -13.74 13.79
C THR A 319 14.12 -12.60 13.19
N LEU A 320 14.75 -11.46 12.88
CA LEU A 320 14.09 -10.33 12.21
C LEU A 320 13.49 -10.75 10.86
N ASN A 321 14.29 -11.43 10.02
CA ASN A 321 13.84 -11.91 8.72
C ASN A 321 12.69 -12.92 8.84
N TYR A 322 12.75 -13.82 9.82
CA TYR A 322 11.67 -14.76 10.10
C TYR A 322 10.35 -14.03 10.42
N ILE A 323 10.39 -13.02 11.30
CA ILE A 323 9.20 -12.25 11.70
C ILE A 323 8.63 -11.48 10.49
N ASN A 324 9.48 -10.83 9.69
CA ASN A 324 9.04 -10.13 8.48
C ASN A 324 8.36 -11.07 7.47
N ASN A 325 8.85 -12.30 7.35
CA ASN A 325 8.24 -13.32 6.49
C ASN A 325 6.84 -13.72 6.99
N GLU A 326 6.64 -13.87 8.29
CA GLU A 326 5.31 -14.18 8.86
C GLU A 326 4.28 -13.06 8.60
N ILE A 327 4.70 -11.80 8.65
CA ILE A 327 3.85 -10.65 8.31
C ILE A 327 3.51 -10.64 6.82
N THR A 328 4.50 -10.89 5.97
CA THR A 328 4.31 -11.00 4.51
C THR A 328 3.37 -12.15 4.15
N LEU A 329 3.45 -13.27 4.87
CA LEU A 329 2.54 -14.40 4.74
C LEU A 329 1.10 -14.03 5.13
N ALA A 330 0.89 -13.20 6.17
CA ALA A 330 -0.44 -12.74 6.55
C ALA A 330 -1.12 -11.93 5.42
N ILE A 331 -0.37 -11.02 4.77
CA ILE A 331 -0.85 -10.28 3.59
C ILE A 331 -1.17 -11.23 2.44
N THR A 332 -0.28 -12.19 2.18
CA THR A 332 -0.47 -13.19 1.11
C THR A 332 -1.73 -14.04 1.35
N ASN A 333 -1.96 -14.47 2.59
CA ASN A 333 -3.14 -15.23 2.96
C ASN A 333 -4.43 -14.44 2.75
N LEU A 334 -4.45 -13.16 3.14
CA LEU A 334 -5.61 -12.28 2.88
C LEU A 334 -5.90 -12.18 1.37
N LYS A 335 -4.87 -11.93 0.55
CA LYS A 335 -5.01 -11.88 -0.93
C LYS A 335 -5.57 -13.19 -1.49
N ASN A 336 -5.11 -14.33 -0.98
CA ASN A 336 -5.61 -15.64 -1.38
C ASN A 336 -7.08 -15.84 -0.99
N SER A 337 -7.47 -15.48 0.24
CA SER A 337 -8.87 -15.54 0.68
C SER A 337 -9.79 -14.65 -0.15
N ILE A 338 -9.34 -13.46 -0.55
CA ILE A 338 -10.09 -12.58 -1.45
C ILE A 338 -10.27 -13.23 -2.83
N ASN A 339 -9.20 -13.78 -3.40
CA ASN A 339 -9.27 -14.47 -4.69
C ASN A 339 -10.20 -15.68 -4.65
N GLU A 340 -10.18 -16.44 -3.55
CA GLU A 340 -11.09 -17.56 -3.33
C GLU A 340 -12.55 -17.11 -3.20
N TYR A 341 -12.81 -16.03 -2.45
CA TYR A 341 -14.14 -15.42 -2.36
C TYR A 341 -14.67 -15.02 -3.75
N ILE A 342 -13.86 -14.30 -4.54
CA ILE A 342 -14.25 -13.88 -5.90
C ILE A 342 -14.54 -15.09 -6.79
N LYS A 343 -13.69 -16.12 -6.75
CA LYS A 343 -13.84 -17.33 -7.56
C LYS A 343 -15.11 -18.10 -7.22
N ASN A 344 -15.46 -18.17 -5.94
CA ASN A 344 -16.58 -18.96 -5.44
C ASN A 344 -17.88 -18.14 -5.33
N PHE A 345 -17.88 -16.86 -5.67
CA PHE A 345 -19.06 -16.01 -5.58
C PHE A 345 -20.14 -16.44 -6.58
N ASN A 346 -21.36 -16.70 -6.09
CA ASN A 346 -22.45 -17.20 -6.92
C ASN A 346 -23.19 -16.07 -7.66
N LEU A 347 -22.69 -15.70 -8.84
CA LEU A 347 -23.32 -14.70 -9.72
C LEU A 347 -24.69 -15.12 -10.26
N THR A 348 -25.08 -16.40 -10.17
CA THR A 348 -26.38 -16.87 -10.70
C THR A 348 -27.58 -16.34 -9.92
N LEU A 349 -27.36 -15.82 -8.71
CA LEU A 349 -28.39 -15.22 -7.87
C LEU A 349 -28.82 -13.81 -8.33
N TYR A 350 -28.11 -13.20 -9.28
CA TYR A 350 -28.28 -11.80 -9.68
C TYR A 350 -28.74 -11.68 -11.13
N ARG A 351 -29.40 -10.57 -11.48
CA ARG A 351 -29.72 -10.20 -12.87
C ARG A 351 -28.51 -9.55 -13.55
N ASP A 352 -28.58 -9.39 -14.88
CA ASP A 352 -27.41 -9.06 -15.68
C ASP A 352 -26.78 -7.70 -15.34
N LYS A 353 -27.60 -6.71 -15.00
CA LYS A 353 -27.12 -5.39 -14.57
C LYS A 353 -26.35 -5.46 -13.25
N GLU A 354 -26.84 -6.22 -12.28
CA GLU A 354 -26.17 -6.45 -11.00
C GLU A 354 -24.91 -7.30 -11.19
N LYS A 355 -24.93 -8.33 -12.05
CA LYS A 355 -23.73 -9.11 -12.41
C LYS A 355 -22.64 -8.21 -12.98
N GLU A 356 -22.98 -7.31 -13.88
CA GLU A 356 -22.03 -6.34 -14.46
C GLU A 356 -21.43 -5.45 -13.38
N THR A 357 -22.27 -4.96 -12.46
CA THR A 357 -21.84 -4.14 -11.31
C THR A 357 -20.89 -4.92 -10.38
N ILE A 358 -21.23 -6.15 -10.01
CA ILE A 358 -20.41 -7.03 -9.16
C ILE A 358 -19.06 -7.32 -9.83
N ASN A 359 -19.06 -7.62 -11.13
CA ASN A 359 -17.82 -7.84 -11.88
C ASN A 359 -16.94 -6.57 -11.93
N GLY A 360 -17.55 -5.38 -11.97
CA GLY A 360 -16.85 -4.10 -11.84
C GLY A 360 -16.15 -3.94 -10.49
N TYR A 361 -16.84 -4.27 -9.39
CA TYR A 361 -16.24 -4.28 -8.05
C TYR A 361 -15.09 -5.28 -7.95
N PHE A 362 -15.28 -6.52 -8.42
CA PHE A 362 -14.22 -7.54 -8.40
C PHE A 362 -13.01 -7.16 -9.25
N SER A 363 -13.22 -6.51 -10.39
CA SER A 363 -12.11 -6.03 -11.24
C SER A 363 -11.31 -4.94 -10.54
N SER A 364 -11.98 -3.99 -9.90
CA SER A 364 -11.34 -2.91 -9.14
C SER A 364 -10.55 -3.46 -7.96
N LEU A 365 -11.15 -4.39 -7.20
CA LEU A 365 -10.50 -5.06 -6.08
C LEU A 365 -9.27 -5.86 -6.53
N LYS A 366 -9.36 -6.64 -7.62
CA LYS A 366 -8.23 -7.40 -8.18
C LYS A 366 -7.06 -6.50 -8.57
N THR A 367 -7.35 -5.38 -9.24
CA THR A 367 -6.31 -4.40 -9.60
C THR A 367 -5.60 -3.87 -8.36
N PHE A 368 -6.36 -3.53 -7.31
CA PHE A 368 -5.79 -2.98 -6.08
C PHE A 368 -4.94 -4.00 -5.29
N ILE A 369 -5.41 -5.24 -5.13
CA ILE A 369 -4.65 -6.25 -4.35
C ILE A 369 -3.36 -6.70 -5.06
N ASN A 370 -3.29 -6.54 -6.39
CA ASN A 370 -2.09 -6.86 -7.17
C ASN A 370 -0.98 -5.80 -7.01
N THR A 371 -1.33 -4.56 -6.67
CA THR A 371 -0.37 -3.45 -6.57
C THR A 371 -0.09 -3.02 -5.13
N SER A 372 -1.01 -3.28 -4.20
CA SER A 372 -0.85 -2.91 -2.78
C SER A 372 -0.27 -4.06 -1.95
N ASN A 373 0.56 -3.72 -0.96
CA ASN A 373 0.99 -4.62 0.12
C ASN A 373 0.47 -4.18 1.50
N ASP A 374 -0.41 -3.17 1.54
CA ASP A 374 -0.99 -2.65 2.78
C ASP A 374 -2.18 -3.51 3.19
N TYR A 375 -2.00 -4.35 4.21
CA TYR A 375 -3.02 -5.26 4.73
C TYR A 375 -4.32 -4.53 5.06
N ASN A 376 -4.23 -3.42 5.79
CA ASN A 376 -5.40 -2.70 6.31
C ASN A 376 -6.20 -2.06 5.17
N LYS A 377 -5.53 -1.48 4.16
CA LYS A 377 -6.22 -0.97 2.96
C LYS A 377 -6.86 -2.08 2.14
N ILE A 378 -6.17 -3.21 1.96
CA ILE A 378 -6.71 -4.36 1.23
C ILE A 378 -7.96 -4.90 1.94
N ASN A 379 -7.87 -5.14 3.25
CA ASN A 379 -8.96 -5.70 4.03
C ASN A 379 -10.17 -4.75 4.06
N LYS A 380 -9.93 -3.45 4.24
CA LYS A 380 -10.99 -2.43 4.19
C LYS A 380 -11.72 -2.43 2.84
N LEU A 381 -10.99 -2.38 1.72
CA LEU A 381 -11.60 -2.39 0.39
C LEU A 381 -12.37 -3.70 0.13
N PHE A 382 -11.87 -4.82 0.66
CA PHE A 382 -12.58 -6.09 0.57
C PHE A 382 -13.91 -6.07 1.35
N ILE A 383 -13.92 -5.54 2.57
CA ILE A 383 -15.15 -5.37 3.37
C ILE A 383 -16.13 -4.45 2.65
N GLU A 384 -15.69 -3.27 2.19
CA GLU A 384 -16.52 -2.32 1.45
C GLU A 384 -17.09 -2.95 0.16
N THR A 385 -16.31 -3.78 -0.53
CA THR A 385 -16.78 -4.53 -1.70
C THR A 385 -17.91 -5.47 -1.34
N LYS A 386 -17.79 -6.22 -0.24
CA LYS A 386 -18.85 -7.13 0.23
C LYS A 386 -20.11 -6.35 0.61
N GLU A 387 -19.96 -5.28 1.38
CA GLU A 387 -21.09 -4.43 1.79
C GLU A 387 -21.82 -3.84 0.57
N ASN A 388 -21.08 -3.35 -0.43
CA ASN A 388 -21.68 -2.83 -1.66
C ASN A 388 -22.44 -3.91 -2.46
N ILE A 389 -21.91 -5.14 -2.49
CA ILE A 389 -22.60 -6.28 -3.13
C ILE A 389 -23.88 -6.63 -2.37
N ASP A 390 -23.85 -6.63 -1.04
CA ASP A 390 -25.01 -6.95 -0.20
C ASP A 390 -26.16 -5.94 -0.35
N THR A 391 -25.92 -4.74 -0.90
CA THR A 391 -26.99 -3.77 -1.23
C THR A 391 -27.72 -4.06 -2.55
N LEU A 392 -27.20 -4.96 -3.39
CA LEU A 392 -27.78 -5.26 -4.70
C LEU A 392 -28.96 -6.23 -4.59
N LYS A 393 -29.98 -6.01 -5.41
CA LYS A 393 -31.14 -6.91 -5.47
C LYS A 393 -30.79 -8.22 -6.17
N THR A 394 -31.26 -9.32 -5.60
CA THR A 394 -31.19 -10.63 -6.24
C THR A 394 -32.32 -10.81 -7.26
N ASP A 395 -32.21 -11.81 -8.14
CA ASP A 395 -33.28 -12.17 -9.06
C ASP A 395 -34.57 -12.55 -8.32
N GLU A 396 -34.46 -13.13 -7.13
CA GLU A 396 -35.58 -13.47 -6.27
C GLU A 396 -36.30 -12.20 -5.74
N ASP A 397 -35.55 -11.15 -5.38
CA ASP A 397 -36.13 -9.88 -4.96
C ASP A 397 -36.92 -9.21 -6.09
N TYR A 398 -36.42 -9.32 -7.32
CA TYR A 398 -37.15 -8.81 -8.49
C TYR A 398 -38.43 -9.61 -8.76
N LYS A 399 -38.39 -10.95 -8.67
CA LYS A 399 -39.58 -11.79 -8.87
C LYS A 399 -40.69 -11.46 -7.88
N LYS A 400 -40.36 -11.21 -6.61
CA LYS A 400 -41.36 -10.78 -5.60
C LYS A 400 -42.04 -9.47 -5.98
N ILE A 401 -41.27 -8.49 -6.46
CA ILE A 401 -41.81 -7.20 -6.92
C ILE A 401 -42.71 -7.40 -8.15
N GLU A 402 -42.28 -8.21 -9.11
CA GLU A 402 -43.08 -8.51 -10.32
C GLU A 402 -44.39 -9.22 -9.98
N GLU A 403 -44.37 -10.17 -9.04
CA GLU A 403 -45.56 -10.87 -8.56
C GLU A 403 -46.52 -9.95 -7.80
N GLU A 404 -46.00 -9.05 -6.96
CA GLU A 404 -46.80 -8.04 -6.26
C GLU A 404 -47.51 -7.09 -7.24
N ILE A 405 -46.80 -6.59 -8.26
CA ILE A 405 -47.38 -5.75 -9.31
C ILE A 405 -48.49 -6.50 -10.04
N LYS A 406 -48.26 -7.76 -10.41
CA LYS A 406 -49.26 -8.58 -11.09
C LYS A 406 -50.51 -8.79 -10.24
N ASN A 407 -50.34 -9.14 -8.96
CA ASN A 407 -51.45 -9.32 -8.03
C ASN A 407 -52.27 -8.03 -7.87
N ASN A 408 -51.62 -6.88 -7.80
CA ASN A 408 -52.28 -5.58 -7.72
C ASN A 408 -53.05 -5.24 -9.00
N LEU A 409 -52.50 -5.55 -10.18
CA LEU A 409 -53.18 -5.39 -11.46
C LEU A 409 -54.43 -6.28 -11.57
N ASP A 410 -54.31 -7.56 -11.19
CA ASP A 410 -55.43 -8.50 -11.19
C ASP A 410 -56.56 -8.04 -10.24
N LEU A 411 -56.19 -7.50 -9.07
CA LEU A 411 -57.14 -6.93 -8.12
C LEU A 411 -57.84 -5.68 -8.69
N ALA A 412 -57.10 -4.77 -9.33
CA ALA A 412 -57.66 -3.58 -9.97
C ALA A 412 -58.66 -3.95 -11.07
N LYS A 413 -58.33 -4.92 -11.93
CA LYS A 413 -59.21 -5.43 -12.99
C LYS A 413 -60.52 -5.97 -12.41
N LYS A 414 -60.42 -6.82 -11.38
CA LYS A 414 -61.59 -7.39 -10.71
C LYS A 414 -62.49 -6.30 -10.11
N ASN A 415 -61.90 -5.30 -9.45
CA ASN A 415 -62.65 -4.20 -8.87
C ASN A 415 -63.37 -3.35 -9.93
N LYS A 416 -62.74 -3.13 -11.09
CA LYS A 416 -63.36 -2.38 -12.20
C LYS A 416 -64.51 -3.14 -12.84
N ILE A 417 -64.34 -4.45 -13.09
CA ILE A 417 -65.41 -5.32 -13.63
C ILE A 417 -66.62 -5.37 -12.68
N ASN A 418 -66.38 -5.41 -11.36
CA ASN A 418 -67.46 -5.42 -10.36
C ASN A 418 -68.34 -4.15 -10.37
N GLN A 419 -67.92 -3.06 -11.04
CA GLN A 419 -68.75 -1.86 -11.21
C GLN A 419 -69.85 -2.06 -12.28
N LEU A 420 -69.73 -3.07 -13.14
CA LEU A 420 -70.70 -3.42 -14.17
C LEU A 420 -71.85 -4.27 -13.59
N VAL A 421 -72.61 -3.68 -12.66
CA VAL A 421 -73.70 -4.38 -11.95
C VAL A 421 -74.91 -4.55 -12.87
N LEU A 422 -75.31 -5.81 -13.11
CA LEU A 422 -76.51 -6.12 -13.88
C LEU A 422 -77.76 -5.53 -13.20
N PRO A 423 -78.64 -4.83 -13.93
CA PRO A 423 -79.93 -4.41 -13.41
C PRO A 423 -80.79 -5.62 -12.99
N SER A 424 -81.80 -5.39 -12.14
CA SER A 424 -82.75 -6.44 -11.74
C SER A 424 -83.35 -7.09 -12.98
N ILE A 425 -83.11 -8.39 -13.15
CA ILE A 425 -83.57 -9.18 -14.31
C ILE A 425 -85.10 -9.13 -14.43
N ASN A 426 -85.81 -8.94 -13.31
CA ASN A 426 -87.28 -8.86 -13.31
C ASN A 426 -87.81 -7.51 -13.80
N ASP A 427 -86.95 -6.50 -13.91
CA ASP A 427 -87.34 -5.13 -14.24
C ASP A 427 -87.24 -4.86 -15.75
N TYR A 428 -86.63 -5.74 -16.54
CA TYR A 428 -86.37 -5.55 -17.97
C TYR A 428 -86.88 -6.74 -18.81
N ARG A 429 -87.08 -6.56 -20.13
CA ARG A 429 -87.39 -7.69 -21.02
C ARG A 429 -86.10 -8.44 -21.36
N GLN A 430 -86.26 -9.66 -21.88
CA GLN A 430 -85.13 -10.51 -22.25
C GLN A 430 -84.19 -9.82 -23.26
N GLU A 431 -84.73 -9.03 -24.20
CA GLU A 431 -83.90 -8.32 -25.20
C GLU A 431 -82.98 -7.26 -24.59
N GLU A 432 -83.43 -6.49 -23.59
CA GLU A 432 -82.54 -5.56 -22.86
C GLU A 432 -81.51 -6.32 -22.02
N ILE A 433 -81.91 -7.41 -21.37
CA ILE A 433 -81.00 -8.26 -20.58
C ILE A 433 -79.87 -8.80 -21.46
N ASP A 434 -80.20 -9.28 -22.66
CA ASP A 434 -79.22 -9.80 -23.62
C ASP A 434 -78.26 -8.69 -24.09
N LYS A 435 -78.75 -7.46 -24.29
CA LYS A 435 -77.91 -6.29 -24.61
C LYS A 435 -76.97 -5.93 -23.46
N PHE A 436 -77.46 -5.92 -22.21
CA PHE A 436 -76.62 -5.65 -21.04
C PHE A 436 -75.53 -6.71 -20.88
N ASN A 437 -75.88 -7.99 -20.99
CA ASN A 437 -74.93 -9.09 -20.91
C ASN A 437 -73.85 -8.98 -21.99
N SER A 438 -74.24 -8.73 -23.25
CA SER A 438 -73.30 -8.56 -24.35
C SER A 438 -72.35 -7.38 -24.11
N LYS A 439 -72.85 -6.25 -23.58
CA LYS A 439 -72.01 -5.09 -23.28
C LYS A 439 -71.08 -5.33 -22.08
N ILE A 440 -71.52 -6.06 -21.06
CA ILE A 440 -70.68 -6.46 -19.93
C ILE A 440 -69.56 -7.37 -20.39
N GLU A 441 -69.86 -8.35 -21.25
CA GLU A 441 -68.86 -9.25 -21.81
C GLU A 441 -67.82 -8.49 -22.63
N GLU A 442 -68.24 -7.57 -23.50
CA GLU A 442 -67.36 -6.69 -24.27
C GLU A 442 -66.41 -5.90 -23.35
N LEU A 443 -66.94 -5.18 -22.36
CA LEU A 443 -66.14 -4.35 -21.46
C LEU A 443 -65.25 -5.18 -20.54
N THR A 444 -65.71 -6.36 -20.11
CA THR A 444 -64.90 -7.30 -19.31
C THR A 444 -63.68 -7.76 -20.11
N ASN A 445 -63.87 -8.12 -21.38
CA ASN A 445 -62.77 -8.50 -22.26
C ASN A 445 -61.80 -7.33 -22.50
N SER A 446 -62.31 -6.11 -22.67
CA SER A 446 -61.48 -4.91 -22.80
C SER A 446 -60.67 -4.63 -21.53
N ILE A 447 -61.27 -4.69 -20.33
CA ILE A 447 -60.57 -4.49 -19.05
C ILE A 447 -59.50 -5.57 -18.84
N ASN A 448 -59.81 -6.84 -19.15
CA ASN A 448 -58.86 -7.93 -18.99
C ASN A 448 -57.64 -7.82 -19.91
N ALA A 449 -57.78 -7.15 -21.06
CA ALA A 449 -56.71 -6.91 -22.02
C ALA A 449 -55.74 -5.77 -21.60
N LEU A 450 -56.11 -4.95 -20.62
CA LEU A 450 -55.26 -3.86 -20.14
C LEU A 450 -54.05 -4.41 -19.39
N ASN A 451 -52.90 -3.73 -19.51
CA ASN A 451 -51.63 -4.21 -18.93
C ASN A 451 -51.13 -3.33 -17.77
N ASP A 452 -51.85 -2.26 -17.46
CA ASP A 452 -51.44 -1.25 -16.49
C ASP A 452 -52.58 -0.88 -15.54
N ILE A 453 -52.24 -0.56 -14.29
CA ILE A 453 -53.22 -0.26 -13.23
C ILE A 453 -53.90 1.08 -13.49
N ASP A 454 -53.19 2.09 -13.97
CA ASP A 454 -53.76 3.41 -14.25
C ASP A 454 -54.70 3.33 -15.45
N GLU A 455 -54.36 2.53 -16.47
CA GLU A 455 -55.27 2.22 -17.57
C GLU A 455 -56.58 1.58 -17.08
N VAL A 456 -56.49 0.57 -16.19
CA VAL A 456 -57.67 -0.10 -15.61
C VAL A 456 -58.52 0.87 -14.80
N ASN A 457 -57.89 1.68 -13.94
CA ASN A 457 -58.60 2.62 -13.09
C ASN A 457 -59.32 3.69 -13.92
N ASN A 458 -58.69 4.18 -14.99
CA ASN A 458 -59.23 5.20 -15.88
C ASN A 458 -60.12 4.65 -17.01
N PHE A 459 -60.27 3.33 -17.12
CA PHE A 459 -61.10 2.73 -18.17
C PHE A 459 -62.55 3.23 -18.09
N ASP A 460 -63.06 3.75 -19.20
CA ASP A 460 -64.38 4.37 -19.24
C ASP A 460 -65.49 3.31 -19.37
N ILE A 461 -66.40 3.30 -18.40
CA ILE A 461 -67.57 2.43 -18.38
C ILE A 461 -68.89 3.20 -18.60
N SER A 462 -68.81 4.50 -18.90
CA SER A 462 -69.97 5.38 -19.11
C SER A 462 -70.93 4.81 -20.17
N SER A 463 -70.40 4.20 -21.23
CA SER A 463 -71.21 3.55 -22.28
C SER A 463 -72.13 2.45 -21.76
N TYR A 464 -71.76 1.75 -20.68
CA TYR A 464 -72.65 0.79 -20.01
C TYR A 464 -73.69 1.49 -19.16
N THR A 465 -73.29 2.51 -18.40
CA THR A 465 -74.21 3.32 -17.59
C THR A 465 -75.28 3.98 -18.46
N ASP A 466 -74.90 4.53 -19.61
CA ASP A 466 -75.80 5.13 -20.58
C ASP A 466 -76.76 4.11 -21.19
N LEU A 467 -76.25 2.91 -21.53
CA LEU A 467 -77.09 1.81 -22.02
C LEU A 467 -78.16 1.42 -21.01
N VAL A 468 -77.79 1.28 -19.73
CA VAL A 468 -78.75 0.97 -18.65
C VAL A 468 -79.77 2.09 -18.46
N ASN A 469 -79.32 3.35 -18.43
CA ASN A 469 -80.19 4.51 -18.19
C ASN A 469 -81.17 4.81 -19.33
N THR A 470 -80.81 4.48 -20.57
CA THR A 470 -81.66 4.71 -21.76
C THR A 470 -82.54 3.53 -22.13
N SER A 471 -82.28 2.35 -21.57
CA SER A 471 -83.09 1.15 -21.82
C SER A 471 -84.43 1.22 -21.09
N LYS A 472 -85.49 0.80 -21.79
CA LYS A 472 -86.83 0.76 -21.21
C LYS A 472 -86.97 -0.41 -20.24
N ASN A 473 -87.53 -0.14 -19.07
CA ASN A 473 -87.93 -1.19 -18.14
C ASN A 473 -89.28 -1.80 -18.54
N ASN A 474 -89.66 -2.89 -17.88
CA ASN A 474 -90.91 -3.62 -18.09
C ASN A 474 -92.14 -2.74 -17.91
N ALA A 475 -92.12 -1.78 -16.99
CA ALA A 475 -93.24 -0.85 -16.76
C ALA A 475 -93.41 0.12 -17.94
N GLN A 476 -92.31 0.66 -18.47
CA GLN A 476 -92.30 1.56 -19.62
C GLN A 476 -92.75 0.82 -20.90
N HIS A 477 -92.26 -0.39 -21.13
CA HIS A 477 -92.73 -1.24 -22.24
C HIS A 477 -94.22 -1.56 -22.10
N THR A 478 -94.69 -1.92 -20.91
CA THR A 478 -96.12 -2.21 -20.66
C THR A 478 -96.99 -0.98 -20.92
N LEU A 479 -96.54 0.22 -20.51
CA LEU A 479 -97.24 1.47 -20.78
C LEU A 479 -97.30 1.77 -22.28
N ASP A 480 -96.19 1.61 -23.01
CA ASP A 480 -96.16 1.79 -24.46
C ASP A 480 -97.04 0.79 -25.21
N GLU A 481 -97.07 -0.47 -24.76
CA GLU A 481 -97.97 -1.50 -25.30
C GLU A 481 -99.44 -1.12 -25.05
N ILE A 482 -99.79 -0.60 -23.87
CA ILE A 482 -101.15 -0.13 -23.56
C ILE A 482 -101.56 1.08 -24.41
N ILE A 483 -100.65 2.05 -24.59
CA ILE A 483 -100.91 3.30 -25.32
C ILE A 483 -100.95 3.04 -26.84
N ASN A 484 -99.96 2.35 -27.38
CA ASN A 484 -99.76 2.23 -28.83
C ASN A 484 -100.39 0.99 -29.46
N ALA A 485 -100.52 -0.10 -28.69
CA ALA A 485 -101.18 -1.27 -29.22
C ALA A 485 -102.70 -1.09 -29.10
N ASN A 486 -103.38 -1.26 -30.23
CA ASN A 486 -104.84 -1.36 -30.32
C ASN A 486 -105.35 -2.69 -29.72
N ILE A 487 -104.74 -3.15 -28.62
CA ILE A 487 -105.12 -4.34 -27.88
C ILE A 487 -106.38 -3.97 -27.11
N LEU A 488 -107.52 -4.36 -27.69
CA LEU A 488 -108.79 -4.38 -27.00
C LEU A 488 -108.66 -5.34 -25.83
N ALA A 489 -108.91 -4.86 -24.61
CA ALA A 489 -109.14 -5.75 -23.50
C ALA A 489 -110.30 -6.68 -23.87
N LYS A 490 -110.26 -7.96 -23.47
CA LYS A 490 -111.35 -8.93 -23.76
C LYS A 490 -112.70 -8.52 -23.18
N TRP A 491 -112.74 -7.48 -22.35
CA TRP A 491 -113.91 -6.95 -21.68
C TRP A 491 -114.35 -5.67 -22.41
N SER A 492 -115.55 -5.66 -23.01
CA SER A 492 -116.03 -4.51 -23.79
C SER A 492 -116.05 -3.21 -22.97
N LEU A 493 -116.40 -3.30 -21.68
CA LEU A 493 -116.47 -2.16 -20.75
C LEU A 493 -115.13 -1.42 -20.60
N VAL A 494 -114.00 -2.13 -20.65
CA VAL A 494 -112.67 -1.52 -20.53
C VAL A 494 -112.30 -0.74 -21.79
N ASN A 495 -112.77 -1.20 -22.95
CA ASN A 495 -112.53 -0.53 -24.23
C ASN A 495 -113.37 0.75 -24.37
N ASP A 496 -114.61 0.72 -23.88
CA ASP A 496 -115.49 1.90 -23.86
C ASP A 496 -114.93 3.01 -22.96
N HIS A 497 -114.38 2.66 -21.79
CA HIS A 497 -113.70 3.63 -20.91
C HIS A 497 -112.34 4.10 -21.47
N LYS A 498 -111.57 3.22 -22.14
CA LYS A 498 -110.31 3.63 -22.80
C LYS A 498 -110.56 4.70 -23.87
N ALA A 499 -111.66 4.62 -24.61
CA ALA A 499 -112.02 5.62 -25.63
C ALA A 499 -112.35 7.01 -25.05
N GLN A 500 -112.61 7.10 -23.74
CA GLN A 500 -112.84 8.37 -23.03
C GLN A 500 -111.55 8.97 -22.43
N MET A 501 -110.44 8.23 -22.44
CA MET A 501 -109.13 8.70 -21.99
C MET A 501 -108.41 9.35 -23.17
N THR A 502 -108.07 10.64 -23.03
CA THR A 502 -107.15 11.32 -23.96
C THR A 502 -105.83 11.55 -23.24
N TYR A 503 -104.74 11.15 -23.91
CA TYR A 503 -103.38 11.37 -23.44
C TYR A 503 -102.88 12.67 -24.07
N ASP A 504 -102.31 13.55 -23.26
CA ASP A 504 -101.61 14.71 -23.79
C ASP A 504 -100.18 14.33 -24.26
N ASN A 505 -99.47 15.28 -24.86
CA ASN A 505 -98.11 15.05 -25.36
C ASN A 505 -97.06 14.82 -24.24
N GLN A 506 -97.46 14.78 -22.97
CA GLN A 506 -96.63 14.49 -21.79
C GLN A 506 -97.03 13.20 -21.07
N ASN A 507 -97.94 12.39 -21.63
CA ASN A 507 -98.48 11.17 -21.03
C ASN A 507 -99.27 11.39 -19.72
N GLU A 508 -99.79 12.60 -19.46
CA GLU A 508 -100.75 12.80 -18.36
C GLU A 508 -102.14 12.29 -18.76
N ILE A 509 -102.79 11.54 -17.86
CA ILE A 509 -104.14 11.01 -18.10
C ILE A 509 -105.15 12.07 -17.66
N THR A 510 -105.87 12.64 -18.63
CA THR A 510 -107.08 13.42 -18.36
C THR A 510 -108.34 12.60 -18.65
N THR A 511 -109.21 12.50 -17.65
CA THR A 511 -110.53 11.86 -17.76
C THR A 511 -111.61 12.93 -17.98
N HIS A 512 -112.54 12.70 -18.91
CA HIS A 512 -113.79 13.48 -19.01
C HIS A 512 -114.85 12.99 -18.01
#